data_AF-A0A6J1Q2F0-F1
#
_entry.id   AF-A0A6J1Q2F0-F1
#
_cell.length_a   1.000
_cell.length_b   1.000
_cell.length_c   1.000
_cell.angle_alpha   90.00
_cell.angle_beta   90.00
_cell.angle_gamma   90.00
#
_symmetry.space_group_name_H-M   'P 1'
#
loop_
_entity.id
_entity.type
_entity.pdbx_description
1 polymer ?
#
loop_
_entity_poly.entity_id
_entity_poly.type
_entity_poly.pdbx_seq_one_letter_code
_entity_poly.pdbx_strand_id
1 'polypeptide(L)'
;MVQECCTYIDKMPNKETMVKLIETLRSVTEGKVETYGSMSRREKASLILEQMRLCLAKQDFMRTQIIAKKINVKFFSDENDEETQTLKLKYYDLMMELARHEGWHLELCRHNRAVLETPTIRDDPEKRHIALSRAVLYLVLAPHEPEQADLTHRLLADKLLDEIPTYK
;
A
#
# COMPACT_ATOMS: atom_id res chain seq x y z
N MET A 1 -10.80 19.92 -3.33
CA MET A 1 -12.19 19.43 -3.21
C MET A 1 -12.27 17.97 -2.73
N VAL A 2 -11.88 16.93 -3.50
CA VAL A 2 -12.04 15.52 -3.02
C VAL A 2 -11.16 15.20 -1.82
N GLN A 3 -9.88 15.59 -1.84
CA GLN A 3 -8.97 15.42 -0.69
C GLN A 3 -9.49 16.14 0.57
N GLU A 4 -10.05 17.33 0.39
CA GLU A 4 -10.62 18.12 1.49
C GLU A 4 -11.86 17.44 2.07
N CYS A 5 -12.77 16.93 1.22
CA CYS A 5 -13.90 16.12 1.65
C CYS A 5 -13.48 14.84 2.40
N CYS A 6 -12.36 14.21 2.01
CA CYS A 6 -11.82 13.05 2.70
C CYS A 6 -11.38 13.34 4.14
N THR A 7 -10.93 14.55 4.45
CA THR A 7 -10.56 14.94 5.83
C THR A 7 -11.77 15.01 6.78
N TYR A 8 -12.97 15.15 6.23
CA TYR A 8 -14.20 15.18 7.02
C TYR A 8 -14.68 13.78 7.40
N ILE A 9 -14.25 12.73 6.68
CA ILE A 9 -14.66 11.34 6.94
C ILE A 9 -14.29 10.92 8.35
N ASP A 10 -13.07 11.22 8.78
CA ASP A 10 -12.56 10.85 10.11
C ASP A 10 -13.17 11.71 11.23
N LYS A 11 -13.85 12.82 10.87
CA LYS A 11 -14.56 13.74 11.78
C LYS A 11 -16.06 13.48 11.82
N MET A 12 -16.55 12.45 11.13
CA MET A 12 -17.99 12.17 11.09
C MET A 12 -18.48 11.62 12.43
N PRO A 13 -19.62 12.13 12.95
CA PRO A 13 -20.11 11.74 14.27
C PRO A 13 -20.67 10.31 14.30
N ASN A 14 -20.99 9.72 13.15
CA ASN A 14 -21.67 8.44 13.04
C ASN A 14 -21.31 7.66 11.76
N LYS A 15 -21.21 6.34 11.92
CA LYS A 15 -20.80 5.39 10.87
C LYS A 15 -21.70 5.43 9.64
N GLU A 16 -22.98 5.70 9.81
CA GLU A 16 -23.93 5.77 8.70
C GLU A 16 -23.67 6.99 7.79
N THR A 17 -23.43 8.16 8.37
CA THR A 17 -23.10 9.38 7.63
C THR A 17 -21.74 9.27 6.96
N MET A 18 -20.78 8.65 7.64
CA MET A 18 -19.47 8.30 7.07
C MET A 18 -19.64 7.44 5.81
N VAL A 19 -20.46 6.38 5.87
CA VAL A 19 -20.74 5.49 4.74
C VAL A 19 -21.40 6.23 3.57
N LYS A 20 -22.37 7.11 3.83
CA LYS A 20 -23.03 7.94 2.80
C LYS A 20 -22.07 8.92 2.14
N LEU A 21 -21.20 9.57 2.92
CA LEU A 21 -20.17 10.47 2.40
C LEU A 21 -19.19 9.69 1.50
N ILE A 22 -18.75 8.50 1.95
CA ILE A 22 -17.90 7.62 1.14
C ILE A 22 -18.57 7.26 -0.18
N GLU A 23 -19.85 6.90 -0.18
CA GLU A 23 -20.59 6.55 -1.41
C GLU A 23 -20.73 7.74 -2.37
N THR A 24 -21.00 8.92 -1.82
CA THR A 24 -21.14 10.15 -2.62
C THR A 24 -19.80 10.52 -3.25
N LEU A 25 -18.72 10.48 -2.47
CA LEU A 25 -17.36 10.71 -2.97
C LEU A 25 -16.95 9.67 -4.01
N ARG A 26 -17.31 8.40 -3.80
CA ARG A 26 -17.05 7.31 -4.74
C ARG A 26 -17.77 7.57 -6.07
N SER A 27 -19.07 7.85 -6.05
CA SER A 27 -19.85 8.13 -7.26
C SER A 27 -19.32 9.34 -8.03
N VAL A 28 -18.95 10.41 -7.32
CA VAL A 28 -18.38 11.61 -7.93
C VAL A 28 -16.98 11.37 -8.50
N THR A 29 -16.21 10.42 -7.97
CA THR A 29 -14.84 10.15 -8.43
C THR A 29 -14.78 9.06 -9.50
N GLU A 30 -15.68 8.06 -9.49
CA GLU A 30 -15.78 7.00 -10.51
C GLU A 30 -15.92 7.58 -11.91
N GLY A 31 -16.81 8.57 -12.11
CA GLY A 31 -16.99 9.23 -13.41
C GLY A 31 -15.84 10.16 -13.82
N LYS A 32 -15.03 10.63 -12.87
CA LYS A 32 -13.97 11.64 -13.13
C LYS A 32 -12.65 11.05 -13.63
N VAL A 33 -12.32 9.81 -13.26
CA VAL A 33 -11.02 9.21 -13.60
C VAL A 33 -10.90 8.88 -15.10
N GLU A 34 -12.03 8.69 -15.79
CA GLU A 34 -12.09 8.32 -17.20
C GLU A 34 -12.38 9.51 -18.14
N THR A 35 -12.90 10.62 -17.61
CA THR A 35 -13.33 11.79 -18.41
C THR A 35 -12.36 12.97 -18.39
N TYR A 36 -11.45 13.06 -17.42
CA TYR A 36 -10.49 14.15 -17.38
C TYR A 36 -9.15 13.75 -18.02
N GLY A 37 -9.06 13.89 -19.34
CA GLY A 37 -7.78 13.82 -20.08
C GLY A 37 -6.77 14.90 -19.67
N SER A 38 -7.13 15.82 -18.77
CA SER A 38 -6.31 16.91 -18.25
C SER A 38 -5.73 16.68 -16.85
N MET A 39 -6.03 15.56 -16.18
CA MET A 39 -5.50 15.30 -14.84
C MET A 39 -4.05 14.81 -14.90
N SER A 40 -3.22 15.31 -13.98
CA SER A 40 -1.86 14.82 -13.84
C SER A 40 -1.84 13.38 -13.35
N ARG A 41 -0.77 12.63 -13.67
CA ARG A 41 -0.58 11.25 -13.20
C ARG A 41 -0.61 11.16 -11.67
N ARG A 42 -0.06 12.16 -10.99
CA ARG A 42 0.00 12.25 -9.52
C ARG A 42 -1.38 12.42 -8.90
N GLU A 43 -2.19 13.34 -9.41
CA GLU A 43 -3.56 13.52 -8.91
C GLU A 43 -4.40 12.26 -9.13
N LYS A 44 -4.24 11.61 -10.29
CA LYS A 44 -4.89 10.34 -10.58
C LYS A 44 -4.48 9.27 -9.57
N ALA A 45 -3.19 9.12 -9.29
CA ALA A 45 -2.71 8.18 -8.28
C ALA A 45 -3.28 8.51 -6.89
N SER A 46 -3.24 9.77 -6.46
CA SER A 46 -3.82 10.20 -5.19
C SER A 46 -5.31 9.89 -5.08
N LEU A 47 -6.11 10.12 -6.13
CA LEU A 47 -7.53 9.77 -6.12
C LEU A 47 -7.76 8.27 -6.01
N ILE A 48 -7.00 7.46 -6.74
CA ILE A 48 -7.13 6.00 -6.69
C ILE A 48 -6.79 5.48 -5.29
N LEU A 49 -5.73 6.01 -4.66
CA LEU A 49 -5.36 5.64 -3.28
C LEU A 49 -6.45 6.02 -2.28
N GLU A 50 -7.06 7.18 -2.42
CA GLU A 50 -8.21 7.54 -1.58
C GLU A 50 -9.38 6.59 -1.81
N GLN A 51 -9.71 6.25 -3.06
CA GLN A 51 -10.75 5.26 -3.33
C GLN A 51 -10.46 3.90 -2.67
N MET A 52 -9.20 3.45 -2.68
CA MET A 52 -8.78 2.23 -1.97
C MET A 52 -8.99 2.37 -0.45
N ARG A 53 -8.54 3.47 0.16
CA ARG A 53 -8.73 3.75 1.59
C ARG A 53 -10.21 3.71 1.98
N LEU A 54 -11.07 4.32 1.17
CA LEU A 54 -12.51 4.36 1.38
C LEU A 54 -13.15 2.97 1.26
N CYS A 55 -12.71 2.15 0.31
CA CYS A 55 -13.17 0.77 0.18
C CYS A 55 -12.73 -0.10 1.36
N LEU A 56 -11.48 0.03 1.82
CA LEU A 56 -10.99 -0.66 3.01
C LEU A 56 -11.76 -0.25 4.28
N ALA A 57 -12.06 1.04 4.46
CA ALA A 57 -12.88 1.52 5.57
C ALA A 57 -14.30 0.93 5.58
N LYS A 58 -14.82 0.52 4.41
CA LYS A 58 -16.10 -0.19 4.27
C LYS A 58 -15.96 -1.72 4.26
N GLN A 59 -14.75 -2.25 4.46
CA GLN A 59 -14.43 -3.68 4.36
C GLN A 59 -14.78 -4.27 2.98
N ASP A 60 -14.69 -3.46 1.93
CA ASP A 60 -14.92 -3.87 0.55
C ASP A 60 -13.60 -4.25 -0.14
N PHE A 61 -13.09 -5.43 0.22
CA PHE A 61 -11.78 -5.91 -0.22
C PHE A 61 -11.74 -6.24 -1.71
N MET A 62 -12.81 -6.82 -2.28
CA MET A 62 -12.89 -7.09 -3.71
C MET A 62 -12.82 -5.80 -4.55
N ARG A 63 -13.55 -4.74 -4.17
CA ARG A 63 -13.43 -3.45 -4.88
C ARG A 63 -12.05 -2.84 -4.69
N THR A 64 -11.47 -2.95 -3.49
CA THR A 64 -10.09 -2.48 -3.24
C THR A 64 -9.11 -3.13 -4.21
N GLN A 65 -9.21 -4.46 -4.44
CA GLN A 65 -8.38 -5.17 -5.43
C GLN A 65 -8.59 -4.66 -6.86
N ILE A 66 -9.84 -4.42 -7.27
CA ILE A 66 -10.16 -3.89 -8.61
C ILE A 66 -9.56 -2.50 -8.80
N ILE A 67 -9.69 -1.63 -7.79
CA ILE A 67 -9.19 -0.26 -7.82
C ILE A 67 -7.66 -0.24 -7.80
N ALA A 68 -7.02 -1.09 -7.00
CA ALA A 68 -5.56 -1.19 -6.93
C ALA A 68 -4.92 -1.49 -8.30
N LYS A 69 -5.57 -2.31 -9.13
CA LYS A 69 -5.12 -2.62 -10.51
C LYS A 69 -5.10 -1.40 -11.44
N LYS A 70 -5.75 -0.29 -11.08
CA LYS A 70 -5.72 0.97 -11.86
C LYS A 70 -4.41 1.76 -11.66
N ILE A 71 -3.62 1.44 -10.63
CA ILE A 71 -2.30 2.05 -10.40
C ILE A 71 -1.24 1.22 -11.11
N ASN A 72 -0.42 1.87 -11.93
CA ASN A 72 0.80 1.27 -12.46
C ASN A 72 1.93 1.46 -11.45
N VAL A 73 2.43 0.38 -10.85
CA VAL A 73 3.49 0.42 -9.82
C VAL A 73 4.78 1.08 -10.33
N LYS A 74 5.05 1.04 -11.64
CA LYS A 74 6.19 1.76 -12.25
C LYS A 74 6.10 3.28 -12.10
N PHE A 75 4.92 3.83 -11.77
CA PHE A 75 4.78 5.23 -11.42
C PHE A 75 5.64 5.62 -10.21
N PHE A 76 5.90 4.68 -9.29
CA PHE A 76 6.64 4.92 -8.07
C PHE A 76 8.16 4.73 -8.20
N SER A 77 8.70 4.53 -9.40
CA SER A 77 10.13 4.27 -9.60
C SER A 77 11.00 5.53 -9.53
N ASP A 78 10.42 6.73 -9.56
CA ASP A 78 11.17 7.98 -9.48
C ASP A 78 11.53 8.30 -8.02
N GLU A 79 12.76 7.98 -7.63
CA GLU A 79 13.28 8.22 -6.27
C GLU A 79 13.46 9.73 -5.96
N ASN A 80 13.53 10.60 -6.96
CA ASN A 80 13.81 12.03 -6.74
C ASN A 80 12.55 12.85 -6.41
N ASP A 81 11.35 12.31 -6.63
CA ASP A 81 10.08 12.98 -6.32
C ASP A 81 9.55 12.51 -4.96
N GLU A 82 9.81 13.32 -3.92
CA GLU A 82 9.37 13.08 -2.54
C GLU A 82 7.84 12.88 -2.43
N GLU A 83 7.05 13.58 -3.22
CA GLU A 83 5.59 13.43 -3.22
C GLU A 83 5.19 12.05 -3.76
N THR A 84 5.84 11.60 -4.84
CA THR A 84 5.60 10.28 -5.42
C THR A 84 6.05 9.16 -4.49
N GLN A 85 7.17 9.32 -3.78
CA GLN A 85 7.60 8.37 -2.74
C GLN A 85 6.63 8.32 -1.56
N THR A 86 6.05 9.46 -1.17
CA THR A 86 4.99 9.51 -0.14
C THR A 86 3.74 8.74 -0.60
N LEU A 87 3.35 8.85 -1.88
CA LEU A 87 2.25 8.08 -2.45
C LEU A 87 2.59 6.58 -2.53
N LYS A 88 3.84 6.21 -2.80
CA LYS A 88 4.32 4.82 -2.79
C LYS A 88 4.11 4.18 -1.42
N LEU A 89 4.49 4.87 -0.35
CA LEU A 89 4.28 4.38 1.02
C LEU A 89 2.79 4.18 1.33
N LYS A 90 1.95 5.18 1.03
CA LYS A 90 0.50 5.06 1.19
C LYS A 90 -0.08 3.89 0.41
N TYR A 91 0.37 3.67 -0.83
CA TYR A 91 -0.06 2.54 -1.64
C TYR A 91 0.24 1.21 -0.96
N TYR A 92 1.48 1.00 -0.53
CA TYR A 92 1.86 -0.25 0.11
C TYR A 92 1.22 -0.45 1.48
N ASP A 93 0.95 0.60 2.25
CA ASP A 93 0.20 0.49 3.50
C ASP A 93 -1.21 -0.08 3.27
N LEU A 94 -1.94 0.46 2.26
CA LEU A 94 -3.28 -0.03 1.90
C LEU A 94 -3.23 -1.45 1.32
N MET A 95 -2.21 -1.76 0.51
CA MET A 95 -2.03 -3.10 -0.04
C MET A 95 -1.66 -4.14 1.04
N MET A 96 -0.87 -3.75 2.04
CA MET A 96 -0.57 -4.60 3.19
C MET A 96 -1.80 -4.84 4.06
N GLU A 97 -2.65 -3.83 4.25
CA GLU A 97 -3.92 -4.02 4.96
C GLU A 97 -4.83 -5.01 4.24
N LEU A 98 -4.95 -4.88 2.91
CA LEU A 98 -5.68 -5.81 2.05
C LEU A 98 -5.09 -7.23 2.12
N ALA A 99 -3.79 -7.39 1.91
CA ALA A 99 -3.12 -8.70 1.92
C ALA A 99 -3.20 -9.39 3.29
N ARG A 100 -3.17 -8.62 4.39
CA ARG A 100 -3.38 -9.14 5.75
C ARG A 100 -4.79 -9.68 5.95
N HIS A 101 -5.80 -9.01 5.40
CA HIS A 101 -7.19 -9.51 5.46
C HIS A 101 -7.35 -10.82 4.69
N GLU A 102 -6.75 -10.91 3.50
CA GLU A 102 -6.83 -12.10 2.63
C GLU A 102 -5.89 -13.26 3.05
N GLY A 103 -4.98 -13.02 4.00
CA GLY A 103 -3.98 -14.01 4.43
C GLY A 103 -2.83 -14.23 3.43
N TRP A 104 -2.58 -13.27 2.54
CA TRP A 104 -1.56 -13.38 1.49
C TRP A 104 -0.16 -13.04 2.02
N HIS A 105 0.43 -13.98 2.76
CA HIS A 105 1.73 -13.80 3.43
C HIS A 105 2.90 -13.53 2.46
N LEU A 106 2.94 -14.20 1.30
CA LEU A 106 3.98 -13.92 0.29
C LEU A 106 3.88 -12.50 -0.27
N GLU A 107 2.66 -12.02 -0.47
CA GLU A 107 2.42 -10.67 -0.98
C GLU A 107 2.79 -9.61 0.07
N LEU A 108 2.50 -9.88 1.36
CA LEU A 108 2.98 -9.05 2.46
C LEU A 108 4.51 -8.98 2.50
N CYS A 109 5.21 -10.10 2.26
CA CYS A 109 6.67 -10.09 2.16
C CYS A 109 7.15 -9.19 1.00
N ARG A 110 6.57 -9.35 -0.20
CA ARG A 110 6.89 -8.51 -1.37
C ARG A 110 6.64 -7.03 -1.12
N HIS A 111 5.52 -6.68 -0.52
CA HIS A 111 5.18 -5.29 -0.20
C HIS A 111 6.17 -4.67 0.82
N ASN A 112 6.52 -5.40 1.88
CA ASN A 112 7.54 -4.92 2.84
C ASN A 112 8.91 -4.72 2.17
N ARG A 113 9.28 -5.59 1.22
CA ARG A 113 10.51 -5.41 0.42
C ARG A 113 10.46 -4.17 -0.46
N ALA A 114 9.37 -3.94 -1.17
CA ALA A 114 9.23 -2.75 -2.01
C ALA A 114 9.25 -1.45 -1.20
N VAL A 115 8.79 -1.50 0.06
CA VAL A 115 8.85 -0.41 1.04
C VAL A 115 10.28 -0.16 1.53
N LEU A 116 11.11 -1.20 1.71
CA LEU A 116 12.54 -1.05 2.05
C LEU A 116 13.34 -0.28 1.01
N GLU A 117 12.97 -0.40 -0.27
CA GLU A 117 13.64 0.31 -1.37
C GLU A 117 13.35 1.83 -1.37
N THR A 118 12.34 2.29 -0.61
CA THR A 118 11.98 3.71 -0.55
C THR A 118 13.04 4.49 0.25
N PRO A 119 13.57 5.62 -0.27
CA PRO A 119 14.65 6.39 0.37
C PRO A 119 14.40 6.72 1.85
N THR A 120 13.20 7.21 2.17
CA THR A 120 12.82 7.60 3.54
C THR A 120 12.83 6.47 4.57
N ILE A 121 12.78 5.21 4.11
CA ILE A 121 12.85 4.02 4.96
C ILE A 121 14.25 3.42 4.91
N ARG A 122 14.88 3.40 3.73
CA ARG A 122 16.25 2.96 3.54
C ARG A 122 17.24 3.73 4.42
N ASP A 123 17.06 5.05 4.52
CA ASP A 123 17.96 5.95 5.24
C ASP A 123 17.71 5.94 6.77
N ASP A 124 16.57 5.42 7.22
CA ASP A 124 16.19 5.32 8.63
C ASP A 124 16.44 3.89 9.15
N PRO A 125 17.45 3.68 10.02
CA PRO A 125 17.82 2.33 10.47
C PRO A 125 16.70 1.63 11.24
N GLU A 126 15.87 2.36 12.00
CA GLU A 126 14.77 1.76 12.76
C GLU A 126 13.66 1.29 11.82
N LYS A 127 13.25 2.15 10.87
CA LYS A 127 12.21 1.79 9.90
C LYS A 127 12.67 0.67 8.96
N ARG A 128 13.93 0.71 8.52
CA ARG A 128 14.53 -0.36 7.72
C ARG A 128 14.50 -1.68 8.47
N HIS A 129 14.90 -1.69 9.74
CA HIS A 129 14.88 -2.88 10.57
C HIS A 129 13.45 -3.44 10.75
N ILE A 130 12.46 -2.57 10.99
CA ILE A 130 11.05 -2.97 11.13
C ILE A 130 10.51 -3.60 9.84
N ALA A 131 10.71 -2.94 8.69
CA ALA A 131 10.20 -3.44 7.41
C ALA A 131 10.88 -4.76 7.01
N LEU A 132 12.18 -4.91 7.27
CA LEU A 132 12.90 -6.15 7.02
C LEU A 132 12.44 -7.28 7.95
N SER A 133 12.29 -7.01 9.24
CA SER A 133 11.79 -7.98 10.21
C SER A 133 10.38 -8.48 9.86
N ARG A 134 9.51 -7.58 9.41
CA ARG A 134 8.17 -7.93 8.90
C ARG A 134 8.24 -8.79 7.65
N ALA A 135 9.11 -8.44 6.69
CA ALA A 135 9.30 -9.23 5.47
C ALA A 135 9.73 -10.67 5.79
N VAL A 136 10.70 -10.85 6.69
CA VAL A 136 11.15 -12.17 7.15
C VAL A 136 10.02 -12.92 7.85
N LEU A 137 9.33 -12.27 8.78
CA LEU A 137 8.23 -12.90 9.53
C LEU A 137 7.14 -13.43 8.59
N TYR A 138 6.70 -12.63 7.61
CA TYR A 138 5.67 -13.07 6.66
C TYR A 138 6.17 -14.14 5.70
N LEU A 139 7.47 -14.16 5.37
CA LEU A 139 8.06 -15.24 4.58
C LEU A 139 8.05 -16.58 5.33
N VAL A 140 8.27 -16.56 6.65
CA VAL A 140 8.22 -17.77 7.50
C VAL A 140 6.78 -18.25 7.70
N LEU A 141 5.83 -17.32 7.78
CA LEU A 141 4.40 -17.64 7.89
C LEU A 141 3.76 -18.10 6.57
N ALA A 142 4.42 -17.87 5.44
CA ALA A 142 3.90 -18.27 4.13
C ALA A 142 3.90 -19.80 3.96
N PRO A 143 2.89 -20.37 3.26
CA PRO A 143 2.88 -21.78 2.89
C PRO A 143 4.15 -22.17 2.11
N HIS A 144 4.64 -23.38 2.33
CA HIS A 144 5.80 -23.92 1.63
C HIS A 144 5.46 -24.26 0.17
N GLU A 145 5.51 -23.24 -0.68
CA GLU A 145 5.38 -23.33 -2.13
C GLU A 145 6.72 -23.02 -2.82
N PRO A 146 6.90 -23.38 -4.10
CA PRO A 146 8.13 -23.08 -4.85
C PRO A 146 8.50 -21.59 -4.82
N GLU A 147 7.49 -20.70 -4.82
CA GLU A 147 7.67 -19.26 -4.72
C GLU A 147 8.24 -18.83 -3.36
N GLN A 148 7.82 -19.47 -2.27
CA GLN A 148 8.35 -19.24 -0.93
C GLN A 148 9.82 -19.64 -0.85
N ALA A 149 10.19 -20.78 -1.44
CA ALA A 149 11.57 -21.27 -1.45
C ALA A 149 12.49 -20.33 -2.24
N ASP A 150 12.07 -19.88 -3.42
CA ASP A 150 12.82 -18.92 -4.23
C ASP A 150 12.99 -17.57 -3.49
N LEU A 151 11.92 -17.05 -2.89
CA LEU A 151 12.00 -15.81 -2.11
C LEU A 151 12.95 -15.96 -0.90
N THR A 152 12.97 -17.15 -0.27
CA THR A 152 13.88 -17.48 0.82
C THR A 152 15.33 -17.50 0.37
N HIS A 153 15.65 -18.14 -0.75
CA HIS A 153 17.02 -18.13 -1.27
C HIS A 153 17.50 -16.71 -1.61
N ARG A 154 16.63 -15.88 -2.20
CA ARG A 154 16.96 -14.48 -2.50
C ARG A 154 17.16 -13.65 -1.23
N LEU A 155 16.34 -13.89 -0.20
CA LEU A 155 16.45 -13.15 1.06
C LEU A 155 17.71 -13.57 1.81
N LEU A 156 18.01 -14.87 1.89
CA LEU A 156 19.24 -15.41 2.51
C LEU A 156 20.53 -14.93 1.81
N ALA A 157 20.47 -14.61 0.52
CA ALA A 157 21.59 -14.02 -0.20
C ALA A 157 21.77 -12.51 0.07
N ASP A 158 20.79 -11.87 0.70
CA ASP A 158 20.80 -10.44 0.99
C ASP A 158 21.55 -10.16 2.30
N LYS A 159 22.63 -9.37 2.21
CA LYS A 159 23.46 -8.99 3.36
C LYS A 159 22.69 -8.17 4.39
N LEU A 160 21.55 -7.60 4.03
CA LEU A 160 20.68 -6.87 4.94
C LEU A 160 20.14 -7.75 6.07
N LEU A 161 20.06 -9.07 5.90
CA LEU A 161 19.66 -9.98 6.97
C LEU A 161 20.63 -10.00 8.15
N ASP A 162 21.92 -9.71 7.92
CA ASP A 162 22.93 -9.67 8.97
C ASP A 162 22.69 -8.49 9.93
N GLU A 163 21.89 -7.49 9.53
CA GLU A 163 21.47 -6.37 10.38
C GLU A 163 20.34 -6.74 11.35
N ILE A 164 19.68 -7.89 11.18
CA ILE A 164 18.66 -8.35 12.13
C ILE A 164 19.39 -8.98 13.30
N PRO A 165 19.21 -8.48 14.54
CA PRO A 165 19.73 -9.15 15.72
C PRO A 165 19.18 -10.58 15.72
N THR A 166 20.08 -11.56 15.62
CA THR A 166 19.70 -12.95 15.79
C THR A 166 19.06 -13.04 17.16
N TYR A 167 17.80 -13.44 17.26
CA TYR A 167 17.17 -13.74 18.54
C TYR A 167 18.02 -14.83 19.21
N LYS A 168 18.88 -14.42 20.15
CA LYS A 168 19.58 -15.30 21.08
C LYS A 168 18.70 -15.58 22.28
#